data_AF-A0A8J5ZWW8-F1
#
_entry.id   AF-A0A8J5ZWW8-F1
#
_cell.length_a   1.000
_cell.length_b   1.000
_cell.length_c   1.000
_cell.angle_alpha   90.00
_cell.angle_beta   90.00
_cell.angle_gamma   90.00
#
_symmetry.space_group_name_H-M   'P 1'
#
loop_
_entity.id
_entity.type
_entity.pdbx_description
1 polymer ?
#
loop_
_entity_poly.entity_id
_entity_poly.type
_entity_poly.pdbx_seq_one_letter_code
_entity_poly.pdbx_strand_id
1 'polypeptide(L)'
;MPRSRAPGLLATVGTGRHCSPWRPTTARPRRSYGELRACTQRVAEKLHCSWPGPALDRFFVAVHRRYFKACPASGRALRDPPGSVLRPFVAVPVLVTLLVAALVVWRSKRTEGVV
;
A
#
# COMPACT_ATOMS: atom_id res chain seq x y z
N MET A 1 25.56 36.10 -20.13
CA MET A 1 26.00 36.09 -18.71
C MET A 1 25.35 34.90 -18.00
N PRO A 2 26.10 33.79 -17.81
CA PRO A 2 25.58 32.54 -17.28
C PRO A 2 25.59 32.56 -15.76
N ARG A 3 24.50 32.10 -15.11
CA ARG A 3 24.55 31.77 -13.68
C ARG A 3 24.65 30.27 -13.52
N SER A 4 25.88 29.87 -13.21
CA SER A 4 26.34 28.51 -12.96
C SER A 4 25.54 27.78 -11.89
N ARG A 5 25.19 26.52 -12.21
CA ARG A 5 25.22 25.33 -11.34
C ARG A 5 24.73 25.47 -9.89
N ALA A 6 23.61 24.81 -9.62
CA ALA A 6 23.51 23.91 -8.46
C ALA A 6 23.14 22.50 -8.96
N PRO A 7 24.13 21.60 -9.18
CA PRO A 7 23.88 20.20 -9.53
C PRO A 7 23.42 19.35 -8.33
N GLY A 8 23.22 19.96 -7.15
CA GLY A 8 23.02 19.25 -5.88
C GLY A 8 21.59 18.78 -5.57
N LEU A 9 20.56 19.25 -6.29
CA LEU A 9 19.15 18.95 -5.94
C LEU A 9 18.62 17.64 -6.55
N LEU A 10 19.23 17.14 -7.62
CA LEU A 10 18.85 15.86 -8.24
C LEU A 10 19.63 14.65 -7.70
N ALA A 11 20.76 14.88 -7.02
CA ALA A 11 21.66 13.82 -6.57
C ALA A 11 21.17 13.07 -5.31
N THR A 12 20.26 13.65 -4.52
CA THR A 12 19.76 13.04 -3.27
C THR A 12 18.46 12.24 -3.43
N VAL A 13 17.83 12.37 -4.59
CA VAL A 13 16.51 11.81 -4.93
C VAL A 13 16.49 10.27 -4.96
N GLY A 14 17.64 9.61 -5.09
CA GLY A 14 17.78 8.16 -5.03
C GLY A 14 18.17 7.60 -3.66
N THR A 15 18.40 8.45 -2.67
CA THR A 15 18.68 8.00 -1.29
C THR A 15 17.34 7.85 -0.57
N GLY A 16 17.08 6.70 0.05
CA GLY A 16 15.80 6.33 0.71
C GLY A 16 15.27 7.26 1.81
N ARG A 17 15.78 8.49 1.91
CA ARG A 17 15.35 9.58 2.80
C ARG A 17 14.05 10.27 2.37
N HIS A 18 13.55 10.03 1.15
CA HIS A 18 12.27 10.59 0.68
C HIS A 18 11.06 9.66 0.88
N CYS A 19 11.30 8.41 1.31
CA CYS A 19 10.27 7.45 1.68
C CYS A 19 9.99 7.53 3.19
N SER A 20 9.84 8.74 3.76
CA SER A 20 9.60 8.84 5.20
C SER A 20 8.21 8.31 5.54
N PRO A 21 8.08 7.44 6.56
CA PRO A 21 6.80 7.17 7.19
C PRO A 21 6.31 8.49 7.81
N TRP A 22 5.00 8.70 7.78
CA TRP A 22 4.32 9.95 8.18
C TRP A 22 4.95 10.59 9.43
N ARG A 23 5.86 11.54 9.22
CA ARG A 23 6.24 12.56 10.21
C ARG A 23 5.61 13.87 9.77
N PRO A 24 4.89 14.59 10.65
CA PRO A 24 4.27 15.88 10.32
C PRO A 24 5.28 16.97 9.88
N THR A 25 6.58 16.75 10.05
CA THR A 25 7.63 17.77 9.89
C THR A 25 8.27 17.83 8.49
N THR A 26 7.97 16.92 7.55
CA THR A 26 8.45 17.03 6.15
C THR A 26 7.34 16.79 5.12
N ALA A 27 6.37 17.70 5.07
CA ALA A 27 5.20 17.69 4.19
C ALA A 27 5.48 18.00 2.70
N ARG A 28 6.56 17.48 2.09
CA ARG A 28 6.93 17.83 0.70
C ARG A 28 6.46 16.85 -0.40
N PRO A 29 6.54 15.51 -0.24
CA PRO A 29 6.30 14.60 -1.37
C PRO A 29 4.87 14.65 -1.94
N ARG A 30 3.84 14.68 -1.07
CA ARG A 30 2.43 14.72 -1.48
C ARG A 30 2.06 16.03 -2.17
N ARG A 31 2.61 17.16 -1.70
CA ARG A 31 2.37 18.48 -2.29
C ARG A 31 2.99 18.58 -3.68
N SER A 32 4.27 18.23 -3.82
CA SER A 32 4.96 18.24 -5.12
C SER A 32 4.35 17.27 -6.14
N TYR A 33 3.93 16.08 -5.71
CA TYR A 33 3.25 15.14 -6.59
C TYR A 33 1.84 15.62 -6.99
N GLY A 34 1.12 16.27 -6.07
CA GLY A 34 -0.16 16.93 -6.35
C GLY A 34 -0.03 18.06 -7.38
N GLU A 35 1.00 18.91 -7.25
CA GLU A 35 1.32 19.97 -8.22
C GLU A 35 1.67 19.38 -9.60
N LEU A 36 2.45 18.30 -9.65
CA LEU A 36 2.76 17.61 -10.90
C LEU A 36 1.47 17.10 -11.57
N ARG A 37 0.59 16.47 -10.79
CA ARG A 37 -0.72 16.00 -11.28
C ARG A 37 -1.56 17.15 -11.81
N ALA A 38 -1.70 18.24 -11.06
CA ALA A 38 -2.48 19.41 -11.46
C ALA A 38 -1.92 20.06 -12.74
N CYS A 39 -0.59 20.13 -12.87
CA CYS A 39 0.06 20.61 -14.08
C CYS A 39 -0.28 19.72 -15.29
N THR A 40 -0.18 18.39 -15.13
CA THR A 40 -0.54 17.45 -16.22
C THR A 40 -2.01 17.53 -16.61
N GLN A 41 -2.90 17.80 -15.64
CA GLN A 41 -4.32 17.99 -15.89
C GLN A 41 -4.57 19.26 -16.72
N ARG A 42 -3.97 20.39 -16.34
CA ARG A 42 -4.07 21.64 -17.12
C ARG A 42 -3.53 21.50 -18.54
N VAL A 43 -2.46 20.73 -18.72
CA VAL A 43 -1.90 20.44 -20.05
C VAL A 43 -2.87 19.60 -20.88
N ALA A 44 -3.50 18.58 -20.28
CA ALA A 44 -4.51 17.77 -20.96
C ALA A 44 -5.74 18.61 -21.36
N GLU A 45 -6.21 19.49 -20.47
CA GLU A 45 -7.29 20.43 -20.75
C GLU A 45 -6.96 21.37 -21.93
N LYS A 46 -5.74 21.92 -21.99
CA LYS A 46 -5.27 22.76 -23.11
C LYS A 46 -5.17 22.02 -24.44
N LEU A 47 -4.87 20.72 -24.39
CA LEU A 47 -4.78 19.86 -25.56
C LEU A 47 -6.14 19.23 -25.92
N HIS A 48 -7.22 19.60 -25.22
CA HIS A 48 -8.55 18.98 -25.33
C HIS A 48 -8.53 17.45 -25.23
N CYS A 49 -7.59 16.90 -24.47
CA CYS A 49 -7.39 15.48 -24.27
C CYS A 49 -7.98 15.03 -22.93
N SER A 50 -8.56 13.83 -22.90
CA SER A 50 -9.05 13.23 -21.65
C SER A 50 -7.89 12.93 -20.70
N TRP A 51 -8.02 13.37 -19.45
CA TRP A 51 -7.10 13.04 -18.37
C TRP A 51 -7.73 11.94 -17.49
N PRO A 52 -7.02 10.84 -17.18
CA PRO A 52 -5.71 10.41 -17.67
C PRO A 52 -5.78 9.67 -19.03
N GLY A 53 -4.63 9.47 -19.68
CA GLY A 53 -4.51 8.71 -20.94
C GLY A 53 -3.20 7.93 -21.04
N PRO A 54 -3.01 7.08 -22.07
CA PRO A 54 -1.92 6.11 -22.15
C PRO A 54 -0.51 6.72 -22.11
N ALA A 55 -0.34 7.92 -22.66
CA ALA A 55 0.91 8.67 -22.60
C ALA A 55 1.24 9.13 -21.17
N LEU A 56 0.21 9.49 -20.41
CA LEU A 56 0.34 9.99 -19.05
C LEU A 56 0.59 8.85 -18.05
N ASP A 57 0.04 7.67 -18.29
CA ASP A 57 0.33 6.47 -17.51
C ASP A 57 1.80 6.08 -17.62
N ARG A 58 2.36 6.08 -18.84
CA ARG A 58 3.79 5.81 -19.05
C ARG A 58 4.67 6.84 -18.33
N PHE A 59 4.28 8.10 -18.37
CA PHE A 59 4.96 9.17 -17.64
C PHE A 59 4.94 8.94 -16.12
N PHE A 60 3.76 8.70 -15.54
CA PHE A 60 3.64 8.47 -14.10
C PHE A 60 4.35 7.18 -13.65
N VAL A 61 4.30 6.11 -14.45
CA VAL A 61 5.05 4.87 -14.18
C VAL A 61 6.55 5.12 -14.20
N ALA A 62 7.07 5.90 -15.17
CA ALA A 62 8.48 6.26 -15.22
C ALA A 62 8.90 7.09 -14.00
N VAL A 63 8.07 8.03 -13.57
CA VAL A 63 8.29 8.82 -12.34
C VAL A 63 8.30 7.91 -11.10
N HIS A 64 7.35 6.97 -10.97
CA HIS A 64 7.37 6.02 -9.86
C HIS A 64 8.62 5.13 -9.87
N ARG A 65 9.02 4.62 -11.04
CA ARG A 65 10.23 3.79 -11.20
C ARG A 65 11.52 4.56 -10.96
N ARG A 66 11.54 5.88 -11.16
CA ARG A 66 12.74 6.70 -10.98
C ARG A 66 12.89 7.24 -9.57
N TYR A 67 11.78 7.67 -8.96
CA TYR A 67 11.78 8.38 -7.67
C TYR A 67 11.35 7.50 -6.49
N PHE A 68 10.52 6.48 -6.74
CA PHE A 68 9.91 5.65 -5.68
C PHE A 68 10.32 4.17 -5.76
N LYS A 69 11.33 3.81 -6.56
CA LYS A 69 11.80 2.42 -6.75
C LYS A 69 12.18 1.72 -5.44
N ALA A 70 12.73 2.48 -4.49
CA ALA A 70 13.18 1.99 -3.20
C ALA A 70 12.16 2.24 -2.06
N CYS A 71 10.98 2.80 -2.37
CA CYS A 71 9.94 2.99 -1.36
C CYS A 71 9.08 1.72 -1.25
N PRO A 72 8.78 1.24 -0.03
CA PRO A 72 7.85 0.15 0.14
C PRO A 72 6.46 0.58 -0.34
N ALA A 73 5.92 -0.10 -1.37
CA ALA A 73 4.53 0.05 -1.79
C ALA A 73 3.53 -0.24 -0.66
N SER A 74 4.01 -0.96 0.36
CA SER A 74 3.27 -1.59 1.45
C SER A 74 3.24 -0.79 2.75
N GLY A 75 3.54 0.52 2.73
CA GLY A 75 3.28 1.35 3.91
C GLY A 75 1.78 1.52 4.23
N ARG A 76 0.89 1.30 3.24
CA ARG A 76 -0.57 1.48 3.37
C ARG A 76 -1.46 0.65 2.42
N ALA A 77 -0.94 -0.34 1.71
CA ALA A 77 -1.84 -1.35 1.16
C ALA A 77 -2.24 -2.23 2.35
N LEU A 78 -3.50 -2.15 2.79
CA LEU A 78 -4.10 -3.12 3.70
C LEU A 78 -3.94 -4.48 3.00
N ARG A 79 -2.83 -5.14 3.29
CA ARG A 79 -2.45 -6.41 2.67
C ARG A 79 -2.83 -7.45 3.70
N ASP A 80 -3.64 -8.40 3.29
CA ASP A 80 -3.94 -9.53 4.15
C ASP A 80 -2.62 -10.14 4.65
N PRO A 81 -2.51 -10.46 5.94
CA PRO A 81 -1.32 -11.09 6.48
C PRO A 81 -1.01 -12.34 5.64
N PRO A 82 0.28 -12.68 5.43
CA PRO A 82 0.67 -13.83 4.62
C PRO A 82 -0.13 -15.06 5.03
N GLY A 83 -0.61 -15.84 4.06
CA GLY A 83 -1.56 -16.93 4.30
C GLY A 83 -1.07 -18.00 5.29
N SER A 84 0.22 -18.02 5.63
CA SER A 84 0.79 -18.83 6.72
C SER A 84 0.27 -18.44 8.11
N VAL A 85 -0.14 -17.19 8.34
CA VAL A 85 -0.68 -16.71 9.63
C VAL A 85 -2.20 -16.66 9.61
N LEU A 86 -2.80 -16.29 8.47
CA LEU A 86 -4.26 -16.20 8.35
C LEU A 86 -4.93 -17.58 8.45
N ARG A 87 -4.38 -18.60 7.80
CA ARG A 87 -4.94 -19.96 7.77
C ARG A 87 -5.05 -20.62 9.15
N PRO A 88 -4.00 -20.67 9.99
CA PRO A 88 -4.14 -21.25 11.33
C PRO A 88 -5.11 -20.46 12.20
N PHE A 89 -5.14 -19.13 12.08
CA PHE A 89 -6.05 -18.29 12.86
C PHE A 89 -7.53 -18.55 12.54
N VAL A 90 -7.85 -18.96 11.31
CA VAL A 90 -9.21 -19.40 10.93
C VAL A 90 -9.46 -20.86 11.28
N ALA A 91 -8.47 -21.74 11.09
CA ALA A 91 -8.61 -23.17 11.35
C ALA A 91 -8.80 -23.50 12.85
N VAL A 92 -8.06 -22.83 13.74
CA VAL A 92 -8.12 -23.03 15.19
C VAL A 92 -9.54 -22.85 15.75
N PRO A 93 -10.23 -21.72 15.57
CA PRO A 93 -11.57 -21.53 16.12
C PRO A 93 -12.60 -22.50 15.54
N VAL A 94 -12.47 -22.90 14.26
CA VAL A 94 -13.34 -23.92 13.66
C VAL A 94 -13.12 -25.28 14.32
N LEU A 95 -11.86 -25.72 14.47
CA LEU A 95 -11.51 -26.98 15.14
C LEU A 95 -11.99 -27.01 16.59
N VAL A 96 -11.81 -25.91 17.33
CA VAL A 96 -12.28 -25.77 18.71
C VAL A 96 -13.80 -25.91 18.77
N THR A 97 -14.53 -25.22 17.88
CA THR A 97 -16.00 -25.29 17.83
C THR A 97 -16.50 -26.71 17.56
N LEU A 98 -15.89 -27.42 16.61
CA LEU A 98 -16.23 -28.80 16.30
C LEU A 98 -15.93 -29.74 17.48
N LEU A 99 -14.79 -29.55 18.15
CA LEU A 99 -14.40 -30.35 19.31
C LEU A 99 -15.36 -30.15 20.48
N VAL A 100 -15.73 -28.90 20.78
CA VAL A 100 -16.73 -28.58 21.81
C VAL A 100 -18.09 -29.20 21.46
N ALA A 101 -18.55 -29.06 20.22
CA ALA A 101 -19.81 -29.67 19.79
C ALA A 101 -19.79 -31.20 19.94
N ALA A 102 -18.70 -31.86 19.52
CA ALA A 102 -18.53 -33.30 19.67
C ALA A 102 -18.51 -33.72 21.15
N LEU A 103 -17.82 -32.98 22.01
CA LEU A 103 -17.78 -33.22 23.44
C LEU A 103 -19.15 -33.07 24.10
N VAL A 104 -19.93 -32.05 23.71
CA VAL A 104 -21.29 -31.84 24.22
C VAL A 104 -22.21 -32.98 23.81
N VAL A 105 -22.19 -33.39 22.54
CA VAL A 105 -22.97 -34.53 22.05
C VAL A 105 -22.58 -35.82 22.77
N TRP A 106 -21.27 -36.06 22.92
CA TRP A 106 -20.78 -37.24 23.63
C TRP A 106 -21.18 -37.26 25.10
N ARG A 107 -21.07 -36.12 25.79
CA ARG A 107 -21.50 -35.98 27.19
C ARG A 107 -23.00 -36.16 27.33
N SER A 108 -23.80 -35.56 26.44
CA SER A 108 -25.25 -35.72 26.41
C SER A 108 -25.64 -37.18 26.23
N LYS A 109 -25.03 -37.91 25.28
CA LYS A 109 -25.28 -39.35 25.09
C LYS A 109 -24.87 -40.20 26.30
N ARG A 110 -23.81 -39.82 27.02
CA ARG A 110 -23.37 -40.49 28.25
C ARG A 110 -24.29 -40.20 29.44
N THR A 111 -24.84 -38.99 29.55
CA THR A 111 -25.77 -38.63 30.63
C THR A 111 -27.17 -39.20 30.42
N GLU A 112 -27.62 -39.35 29.17
CA GLU A 112 -28.90 -40.02 28.84
C GLU A 112 -28.85 -41.55 29.03
N GLY A 113 -27.66 -42.17 28.97
CA GLY A 113 -27.46 -43.60 29.25
C GLY A 113 -27.11 -43.93 30.70
N VAL A 114 -27.12 -42.93 31.59
CA VAL A 114 -26.87 -43.05 33.05
C VAL A 114 -28.10 -42.53 33.80
N VAL A 115 -29.29 -42.96 33.36
CA VAL A 115 -30.55 -42.89 34.12
C VAL A 115 -31.33 -44.17 33.94
#